data_AF-A0A0D3C9Y7-F1
#
_entry.id   AF-A0A0D3C9Y7-F1
#
_cell.length_a   1.000
_cell.length_b   1.000
_cell.length_c   1.000
_cell.angle_alpha   90.00
_cell.angle_beta   90.00
_cell.angle_gamma   90.00
#
_symmetry.space_group_name_H-M   'P 1'
#
loop_
_entity.id
_entity.type
_entity.pdbx_description
1 polymer ?
#
loop_
_entity_poly.entity_id
_entity_poly.type
_entity_poly.pdbx_seq_one_letter_code
_entity_poly.pdbx_strand_id
1 'polypeptide(L)'
;MGETGYFDIVEGQSLPSGMLQYIRLVALCGSDAFLLESIFRNTIWGHLELPVTRSNEELICRVVRDACKFVISGFTTTIEKDEKLLEEGKDLGWKWLSR
;
A
#
# COMPACT_ATOMS: atom_id res chain seq x y z
N MET A 1 -9.69 16.80 -14.18
CA MET A 1 -9.08 16.88 -12.84
C MET A 1 -8.98 15.45 -12.33
N GLY A 2 -7.77 14.98 -11.99
CA GLY A 2 -7.60 13.65 -11.43
C GLY A 2 -7.86 13.69 -9.92
N GLU A 3 -8.81 12.91 -9.44
CA GLU A 3 -9.01 12.71 -8.01
C GLU A 3 -7.99 11.71 -7.49
N THR A 4 -7.47 11.95 -6.28
CA THR A 4 -6.51 11.05 -5.62
C THR A 4 -7.18 10.44 -4.39
N GLY A 5 -7.25 9.12 -4.32
CA GLY A 5 -7.64 8.39 -3.11
C GLY A 5 -6.47 8.20 -2.15
N TYR A 6 -6.71 8.39 -0.85
CA TYR A 6 -5.75 8.14 0.22
C TYR A 6 -6.22 6.95 1.07
N PHE A 7 -5.31 6.05 1.41
CA PHE A 7 -5.58 4.85 2.19
C PHE A 7 -4.49 4.66 3.25
N ASP A 8 -4.88 4.64 4.51
CA ASP A 8 -3.94 4.46 5.63
C ASP A 8 -3.73 2.98 5.92
N ILE A 9 -2.48 2.52 5.82
CA ILE A 9 -2.10 1.13 6.15
C ILE A 9 -1.50 1.13 7.54
N VAL A 10 -2.15 0.41 8.47
CA VAL A 10 -1.72 0.30 9.86
C VAL A 10 -1.20 -1.11 10.12
N GLU A 11 -0.05 -1.20 10.79
CA GLU A 11 0.54 -2.48 11.19
C GLU A 11 -0.45 -3.30 12.03
N GLY A 12 -0.56 -4.60 11.74
CA GLY A 12 -1.46 -5.52 12.44
C GLY A 12 -2.94 -5.40 12.03
N GLN A 13 -3.31 -4.48 11.15
CA GLN A 13 -4.67 -4.35 10.62
C GLN A 13 -4.81 -4.93 9.22
N SER A 14 -6.05 -5.30 8.85
CA SER A 14 -6.38 -5.63 7.46
C SER A 14 -6.26 -4.40 6.57
N LEU A 15 -6.05 -4.61 5.27
CA LEU A 15 -6.04 -3.52 4.30
C LEU A 15 -7.37 -2.72 4.35
N PRO A 16 -7.32 -1.39 4.18
CA PRO A 16 -8.52 -0.56 4.15
C PRO A 16 -9.54 -1.02 3.12
N SER A 17 -10.82 -0.95 3.50
CA SER A 17 -11.94 -1.25 2.60
C SER A 17 -11.86 -0.38 1.34
N GLY A 18 -12.07 -0.96 0.17
CA GLY A 18 -12.03 -0.24 -1.10
C GLY A 18 -10.63 0.03 -1.67
N MET A 19 -9.55 -0.18 -0.92
CA MET A 19 -8.19 0.03 -1.42
C MET A 19 -7.89 -0.87 -2.63
N LEU A 20 -8.18 -2.17 -2.53
CA LEU A 20 -7.94 -3.10 -3.64
C LEU A 20 -8.82 -2.79 -4.85
N GLN A 21 -10.10 -2.46 -4.63
CA GLN A 21 -11.02 -2.05 -5.70
C GLN A 21 -10.48 -0.82 -6.45
N TYR A 22 -10.01 0.18 -5.70
CA TYR A 22 -9.45 1.40 -6.25
C TYR A 22 -8.20 1.13 -7.09
N ILE A 23 -7.25 0.33 -6.58
CA ILE A 23 -6.00 0.05 -7.31
C ILE A 23 -6.28 -0.80 -8.56
N ARG A 24 -7.24 -1.75 -8.50
CA ARG A 24 -7.71 -2.51 -9.67
C ARG A 24 -8.30 -1.59 -10.74
N LEU A 25 -9.13 -0.63 -10.33
CA LEU A 25 -9.72 0.38 -11.21
C LEU A 25 -8.64 1.22 -11.91
N VAL A 26 -7.64 1.69 -11.16
CA VAL A 26 -6.51 2.46 -11.70
C VAL A 26 -5.69 1.63 -12.71
N ALA A 27 -5.58 0.32 -12.48
CA ALA A 27 -4.86 -0.60 -13.35
C ALA A 27 -5.68 -1.16 -14.53
N LEU A 28 -6.96 -0.78 -14.66
CA LEU A 28 -7.78 -1.21 -15.81
C LEU A 28 -7.19 -0.66 -17.10
N CYS A 29 -6.80 -1.58 -17.98
CA CYS A 29 -6.32 -1.25 -19.32
C CYS A 29 -6.55 -2.44 -20.26
N GLY A 30 -6.37 -2.21 -21.56
CA GLY A 30 -6.36 -3.26 -22.58
C GLY A 30 -7.62 -4.14 -22.52
N SER A 31 -7.43 -5.43 -22.26
CA SER A 31 -8.50 -6.45 -22.22
C SER A 31 -9.57 -6.18 -21.17
N ASP A 32 -9.27 -5.38 -20.15
CA ASP A 32 -10.14 -5.20 -18.98
C ASP A 32 -10.89 -3.87 -19.06
N ALA A 33 -10.58 -3.03 -20.06
CA ALA A 33 -11.18 -1.72 -20.26
C ALA A 33 -12.68 -1.77 -20.56
N PHE A 34 -13.21 -2.92 -21.02
CA PHE A 34 -14.65 -3.10 -21.25
C PHE A 34 -15.48 -2.90 -19.98
N LEU A 35 -14.88 -3.06 -18.79
CA LEU A 35 -15.55 -2.79 -17.51
C LEU A 35 -15.88 -1.30 -17.31
N LEU A 36 -15.28 -0.41 -18.10
CA LEU A 36 -15.57 1.03 -18.09
C LEU A 36 -16.75 1.42 -18.99
N GLU A 37 -17.31 0.46 -19.74
CA GLU A 37 -18.48 0.70 -20.58
C GLU A 37 -19.71 1.06 -19.74
N SER A 38 -20.61 1.87 -20.33
CA SER A 38 -21.78 2.42 -19.62
C SER A 38 -22.69 1.37 -18.97
N ILE A 39 -22.74 0.16 -19.53
CA ILE A 39 -23.52 -0.98 -19.02
C ILE A 39 -23.03 -1.46 -17.64
N PHE A 40 -21.76 -1.25 -17.31
CA PHE A 40 -21.16 -1.65 -16.03
C PHE A 40 -21.07 -0.49 -15.04
N ARG A 41 -21.43 0.75 -15.40
CA ARG A 41 -21.25 1.94 -14.56
C ARG A 41 -21.77 1.77 -13.13
N ASN A 42 -22.90 1.09 -12.96
CA ASN A 42 -23.55 0.91 -11.66
C ASN A 42 -23.10 -0.37 -10.93
N THR A 43 -22.32 -1.24 -11.57
CA THR A 43 -21.91 -2.55 -11.03
C THR A 43 -20.39 -2.73 -10.95
N ILE A 44 -19.61 -1.88 -11.63
CA ILE A 44 -18.15 -1.98 -11.72
C ILE A 44 -17.49 -2.08 -10.34
N TRP A 45 -17.94 -1.28 -9.38
CA TRP A 45 -17.36 -1.29 -8.04
C TRP A 45 -17.47 -2.67 -7.37
N GLY A 46 -18.62 -3.34 -7.52
CA GLY A 46 -18.83 -4.70 -7.03
C GLY A 46 -17.99 -5.73 -7.78
N HIS A 47 -17.79 -5.57 -9.09
CA HIS A 47 -16.89 -6.46 -9.85
C HIS A 47 -15.44 -6.37 -9.37
N LEU A 48 -15.00 -5.17 -8.97
CA LEU A 48 -13.64 -4.93 -8.49
C LEU A 48 -13.37 -5.49 -7.08
N GLU A 49 -14.39 -5.97 -6.35
CA GLU A 49 -14.18 -6.69 -5.07
C GLU A 49 -13.42 -7.99 -5.29
N LEU A 50 -13.64 -8.61 -6.45
CA LEU A 50 -12.96 -9.81 -6.90
C LEU A 50 -11.80 -9.46 -7.84
N PRO A 51 -10.79 -10.35 -7.97
CA PRO A 51 -9.73 -10.19 -8.96
C PRO A 51 -10.29 -10.06 -10.39
N VAL A 52 -9.82 -9.05 -11.14
CA VAL A 52 -10.32 -8.76 -12.50
C VAL A 52 -9.74 -9.74 -13.52
N THR A 53 -8.43 -9.69 -13.71
CA THR A 53 -7.65 -10.64 -14.50
C THR A 53 -6.29 -10.85 -13.87
N ARG A 54 -5.62 -11.94 -14.26
CA ARG A 54 -4.24 -12.20 -13.83
C ARG A 54 -3.30 -11.04 -14.16
N SER A 55 -3.41 -10.46 -15.36
CA SER A 55 -2.55 -9.36 -15.79
C SER A 55 -2.77 -8.10 -14.96
N ASN A 56 -4.02 -7.78 -14.63
CA ASN A 56 -4.35 -6.67 -13.73
C ASN A 56 -3.76 -6.92 -12.32
N GLU A 57 -3.97 -8.10 -11.75
CA GLU A 57 -3.45 -8.43 -10.40
C GLU A 57 -1.91 -8.45 -10.34
N GLU A 58 -1.25 -8.95 -11.39
CA GLU A 58 0.21 -8.94 -11.48
C GLU A 58 0.76 -7.50 -11.58
N LEU A 59 0.08 -6.64 -12.35
CA LEU A 59 0.45 -5.23 -12.47
C LEU A 59 0.34 -4.50 -11.13
N ILE A 60 -0.80 -4.60 -10.44
CA ILE A 60 -0.99 -3.92 -9.14
C ILE A 60 0.04 -4.40 -8.11
N CYS A 61 0.28 -5.71 -8.03
CA CYS A 61 1.25 -6.29 -7.09
C CYS A 61 2.67 -5.80 -7.38
N ARG A 62 3.03 -5.72 -8.67
CA ARG A 62 4.33 -5.20 -9.09
C ARG A 62 4.48 -3.72 -8.74
N VAL A 63 3.52 -2.89 -9.11
CA VAL A 63 3.57 -1.43 -8.88
C VAL A 63 3.65 -1.11 -7.39
N VAL A 64 2.82 -1.73 -6.55
CA VAL A 64 2.85 -1.51 -5.09
C VAL A 64 4.19 -1.94 -4.50
N ARG A 65 4.69 -3.13 -4.87
CA ARG A 65 5.97 -3.63 -4.36
C ARG A 65 7.14 -2.74 -4.78
N ASP A 66 7.16 -2.29 -6.02
CA ASP A 66 8.23 -1.45 -6.55
C ASP A 66 8.20 -0.06 -5.88
N ALA A 67 7.01 0.50 -5.62
CA ALA A 67 6.85 1.73 -4.84
C ALA A 67 7.35 1.56 -3.39
N CYS A 68 6.99 0.48 -2.71
CA CYS A 68 7.50 0.20 -1.36
C CYS A 68 9.02 0.08 -1.34
N LYS A 69 9.60 -0.68 -2.28
CA LYS A 69 11.07 -0.82 -2.39
C LYS A 69 11.75 0.53 -2.62
N PHE A 70 11.19 1.36 -3.48
CA PHE A 70 11.70 2.70 -3.75
C PHE A 70 11.70 3.56 -2.47
N VAL A 71 10.58 3.60 -1.75
CA VAL A 71 10.47 4.36 -0.49
C VAL A 71 11.43 3.82 0.58
N ILE A 72 11.50 2.50 0.76
CA ILE A 72 12.42 1.86 1.72
C ILE A 72 13.88 2.20 1.40
N SER A 73 14.25 2.24 0.11
CA SER A 73 15.62 2.60 -0.30
C SER A 73 15.99 4.06 -0.01
N GLY A 74 15.01 4.91 0.26
CA GLY A 74 15.23 6.30 0.65
C GLY A 74 15.66 6.49 2.12
N PHE A 75 15.53 5.46 2.96
CA PHE A 75 15.98 5.53 4.34
C PHE A 75 17.49 5.36 4.44
N THR A 76 18.14 6.20 5.26
CA THR A 76 19.60 6.17 5.47
C THR A 76 20.05 5.14 6.51
N THR A 77 19.11 4.55 7.23
CA THR A 77 19.32 3.58 8.30
C THR A 77 18.57 2.30 8.00
N THR A 78 18.94 1.22 8.68
CA THR A 78 18.21 -0.05 8.64
C THR A 78 17.41 -0.21 9.92
N ILE A 79 16.40 -1.09 9.89
CA ILE A 79 15.56 -1.38 11.06
C ILE A 79 16.44 -1.80 12.25
N GLU A 80 17.41 -2.69 12.02
CA GLU A 80 18.29 -3.22 13.08
C GLU A 80 19.15 -2.12 13.71
N LYS A 81 19.57 -1.12 12.91
CA LYS A 81 20.33 0.02 13.41
C LYS A 81 19.46 0.92 14.27
N ASP A 82 18.23 1.16 13.85
CA ASP A 82 17.29 2.01 14.59
C ASP A 82 16.84 1.31 15.89
N GLU A 83 16.63 -0.01 15.88
CA GLU A 83 16.38 -0.82 17.07
C GLU A 83 17.53 -0.72 18.08
N LYS A 84 18.77 -0.86 17.62
CA LYS A 84 19.95 -0.71 18.49
C LYS A 84 20.04 0.69 19.10
N LEU A 85 19.78 1.74 18.32
CA LEU A 85 19.77 3.11 18.83
C LEU A 85 18.68 3.32 19.90
N LEU A 86 17.52 2.69 19.74
CA LEU A 86 16.45 2.72 20.73
C LEU A 86 16.82 1.98 22.02
N GLU A 87 17.51 0.85 21.94
CA GLU A 87 18.02 0.12 23.10
C GLU A 87 19.08 0.93 23.87
N GLU A 88 20.08 1.47 23.16
CA GLU A 88 21.12 2.32 23.76
C GLU A 88 20.53 3.59 24.39
N GLY A 89 19.55 4.21 23.74
CA GLY A 89 18.84 5.38 24.25
C GLY A 89 18.04 5.08 25.53
N LYS A 90 17.42 3.90 25.62
CA LYS A 90 16.78 3.43 26.86
C LYS A 90 17.81 3.30 27.97
N ASP A 91 18.92 2.60 27.74
CA ASP A 91 19.99 2.41 28.73
C ASP A 91 20.57 3.73 29.25
N LEU A 92 20.66 4.75 28.40
CA LEU A 92 21.03 6.10 28.82
C LEU A 92 19.93 6.78 29.64
N GLY A 93 18.65 6.65 29.26
CA GLY A 93 17.51 7.17 30.02
C GLY A 93 17.41 6.63 31.45
N TRP A 94 17.67 5.32 31.65
CA TRP A 94 17.73 4.71 33.00
C TRP A 94 18.91 5.23 33.83
N LYS A 95 20.04 5.56 33.19
CA LYS A 95 21.21 6.17 33.87
C LYS A 95 20.95 7.59 34.37
N TRP A 96 20.09 8.38 33.71
CA TRP A 96 19.74 9.73 34.15
C TRP A 96 18.69 9.76 35.27
N LEU A 97 17.80 8.77 35.35
CA LEU A 97 16.78 8.65 36.40
C LEU A 97 17.29 7.99 37.68
N SER A 98 18.51 7.44 37.67
CA SER A 98 19.14 6.76 38.81
C SER A 98 20.22 7.62 39.51
N ARG A 99 20.27 8.93 39.26
CA ARG A 99 21.09 9.92 39.99
C ARG A 99 20.20 10.83 40.82
#